data_AF-A0A1C6R5J3-F1
#
_entry.id   AF-A0A1C6R5J3-F1
#
_cell.length_a   1.000
_cell.length_b   1.000
_cell.length_c   1.000
_cell.angle_alpha   90.00
_cell.angle_beta   90.00
_cell.angle_gamma   90.00
#
_symmetry.space_group_name_H-M   'P 1'
#
loop_
_entity.id
_entity.type
_entity.pdbx_description
1 polymer ?
#
loop_
_entity_poly.entity_id
_entity_poly.type
_entity_poly.pdbx_seq_one_letter_code
_entity_poly.pdbx_strand_id
1 'polypeptide(L)'
;MGYTAVHPVWGRLDVSLGDLGCGHTWGEIHRVKGVRLACPECGGRVFARVSRYGLRHFYHQVQPPDCELANESSEHHFLKLELAMAARAAGWRAELEVSSEAGDWRADVLVFDDRDRPFMALEAQLSPMTPTEARMRTDR
;
A
#
# COMPACT_ATOMS: atom_id res chain seq x y z
N MET A 1 -7.92 4.24 5.25
CA MET A 1 -6.81 5.12 4.76
C MET A 1 -5.84 4.19 4.05
N GLY A 2 -5.08 4.61 3.04
CA GLY A 2 -4.06 3.76 2.42
C GLY A 2 -3.08 4.60 1.59
N TYR A 3 -1.91 4.06 1.26
CA TYR A 3 -0.90 4.80 0.48
C TYR A 3 -0.87 4.41 -0.99
N THR A 4 -1.63 3.39 -1.36
CA THR A 4 -1.67 2.91 -2.75
C THR A 4 -3.06 3.00 -3.36
N ALA A 5 -3.08 3.21 -4.67
CA ALA A 5 -4.30 3.25 -5.48
C ALA A 5 -3.99 2.79 -6.91
N VAL A 6 -5.03 2.53 -7.70
CA VAL A 6 -4.90 2.20 -9.12
C VAL A 6 -5.52 3.30 -9.96
N HIS A 7 -4.72 3.88 -10.85
CA HIS A 7 -5.18 4.73 -11.93
C HIS A 7 -5.47 3.85 -13.16
N PRO A 8 -6.58 4.06 -13.89
CA PRO A 8 -6.97 3.20 -15.02
C PRO A 8 -5.98 3.21 -16.19
N VAL A 9 -5.12 4.24 -16.30
CA VAL A 9 -4.14 4.37 -17.39
C VAL A 9 -2.71 4.18 -16.90
N TRP A 10 -2.39 4.65 -15.69
CA TRP A 10 -1.01 4.64 -15.17
C TRP A 10 -0.70 3.39 -14.35
N GLY A 11 -1.73 2.60 -14.04
CA GLY A 11 -1.60 1.46 -13.16
C GLY A 11 -1.48 1.89 -11.70
N ARG A 12 -0.63 1.17 -10.97
CA ARG A 12 -0.46 1.33 -9.53
C ARG A 12 0.23 2.67 -9.19
N LEU A 13 -0.28 3.33 -8.17
CA LEU A 13 0.26 4.54 -7.57
C LEU A 13 0.67 4.27 -6.12
N ASP A 14 1.80 4.82 -5.68
CA ASP A 14 2.26 4.82 -4.30
C ASP A 14 2.63 6.25 -3.86
N VAL A 15 1.81 6.85 -2.98
CA VAL A 15 2.02 8.25 -2.55
C VAL A 15 3.14 8.43 -1.54
N SER A 16 3.76 7.33 -1.08
CA SER A 16 5.00 7.38 -0.31
C SER A 16 6.22 7.64 -1.19
N LEU A 17 6.08 7.52 -2.52
CA LEU A 17 7.10 7.85 -3.51
C LEU A 17 6.84 9.25 -4.10
N GLY A 18 7.92 9.97 -4.40
CA GLY A 18 7.85 11.35 -4.90
C GLY A 18 7.15 11.46 -6.26
N ASP A 19 7.33 10.46 -7.11
CA ASP A 19 6.81 10.32 -8.47
C ASP A 19 5.66 9.30 -8.58
N LEU A 20 5.00 9.03 -7.44
CA LEU A 20 3.93 8.05 -7.31
C LEU A 20 4.32 6.62 -7.70
N GLY A 21 5.62 6.33 -7.90
CA GLY A 21 6.10 5.05 -8.42
C GLY A 21 5.89 4.84 -9.91
N CYS A 22 5.36 5.82 -10.64
CA CYS A 22 5.04 5.71 -12.05
C CYS A 22 5.44 6.95 -12.87
N GLY A 23 6.34 7.80 -12.35
CA GLY A 23 6.79 9.02 -13.03
C GLY A 23 5.80 10.20 -13.02
N HIS A 24 4.67 10.08 -12.32
CA HIS A 24 3.64 11.12 -12.23
C HIS A 24 3.68 11.84 -10.88
N THR A 25 3.13 13.05 -10.82
CA THR A 25 3.19 13.90 -9.62
C THR A 25 1.88 13.89 -8.84
N TRP A 26 1.99 14.10 -7.53
CA TRP A 26 0.83 14.26 -6.63
C TRP A 26 -0.18 15.32 -7.12
N GLY A 27 0.31 16.40 -7.75
CA GLY A 27 -0.51 17.48 -8.26
C GLY A 27 -1.47 17.07 -9.38
N GLU A 28 -1.18 15.99 -10.09
CA GLU A 28 -2.01 15.48 -11.19
C GLU A 28 -3.22 14.67 -10.70
N ILE A 29 -3.22 14.23 -9.43
CA ILE A 29 -4.32 13.44 -8.85
C ILE A 29 -5.03 14.15 -7.69
N HIS A 30 -4.36 15.06 -6.98
CA HIS A 30 -4.93 15.72 -5.81
C HIS A 30 -5.72 16.96 -6.20
N ARG A 31 -7.03 16.94 -5.89
CA ARG A 31 -8.00 18.01 -6.21
C ARG A 31 -8.17 18.26 -7.72
N VAL A 32 -7.83 17.28 -8.55
CA VAL A 32 -8.06 17.32 -10.00
C VAL A 32 -9.43 16.72 -10.31
N LYS A 33 -10.25 17.45 -11.08
CA LYS A 33 -11.57 16.97 -11.50
C LYS A 33 -11.43 15.86 -12.54
N GLY A 34 -12.28 14.84 -12.47
CA GLY A 34 -12.36 13.78 -13.47
C GLY A 34 -11.37 12.61 -13.27
N VAL A 35 -10.36 12.77 -12.41
CA VAL A 35 -9.45 11.66 -12.05
C VAL A 35 -10.26 10.57 -11.33
N ARG A 36 -10.09 9.33 -11.82
CA ARG A 36 -10.68 8.14 -11.22
C ARG A 36 -9.57 7.26 -10.67
N LEU A 37 -9.63 7.01 -9.36
CA LEU A 37 -8.72 6.12 -8.65
C LEU A 37 -9.53 5.01 -8.02
N ALA A 38 -8.99 3.79 -8.07
CA ALA A 38 -9.57 2.62 -7.45
C ALA A 38 -8.70 2.13 -6.30
N CYS A 39 -9.34 1.58 -5.26
CA CYS A 39 -8.67 0.81 -4.24
C CYS A 39 -8.09 -0.46 -4.89
N PRO A 40 -6.83 -0.82 -4.63
CA PRO A 40 -6.23 -2.03 -5.21
C PRO A 40 -6.87 -3.31 -4.68
N GLU A 41 -7.55 -3.24 -3.53
CA GLU A 41 -8.21 -4.40 -2.94
C GLU A 41 -9.61 -4.63 -3.49
N CYS A 42 -10.54 -3.70 -3.23
CA CYS A 42 -11.94 -3.91 -3.56
C CYS A 42 -12.34 -3.33 -4.93
N GLY A 43 -11.41 -2.67 -5.65
CA GLY A 43 -11.70 -1.91 -6.87
C GLY A 43 -12.58 -0.66 -6.66
N GLY A 44 -13.03 -0.41 -5.42
CA GLY A 44 -13.91 0.69 -5.06
C GLY A 44 -13.25 2.05 -5.27
N ARG A 45 -14.06 3.08 -5.53
CA ARG A 45 -13.54 4.44 -5.78
C ARG A 45 -12.86 5.01 -4.54
N VAL A 46 -11.64 5.51 -4.70
CA VAL A 46 -10.89 6.23 -3.68
C VAL A 46 -10.53 7.64 -4.14
N PHE A 47 -10.16 8.47 -3.18
CA PHE A 47 -9.84 9.89 -3.40
C PHE A 47 -8.50 10.24 -2.75
N ALA A 48 -7.72 11.08 -3.43
CA ALA A 48 -6.48 11.62 -2.93
C ALA A 48 -6.75 12.71 -1.87
N ARG A 49 -6.13 12.60 -0.69
CA ARG A 49 -6.26 13.55 0.42
C ARG A 49 -4.92 13.81 1.09
N VAL A 50 -4.78 15.00 1.65
CA VAL A 50 -3.70 15.33 2.59
C VAL A 50 -4.31 15.41 4.00
N SER A 51 -3.69 14.73 4.97
CA SER A 51 -4.09 14.79 6.37
C SER A 51 -3.77 16.16 6.98
N ARG A 52 -4.26 16.43 8.19
CA ARG A 52 -3.91 17.67 8.93
C ARG A 52 -2.41 17.79 9.22
N TYR A 53 -1.68 16.69 9.19
CA TYR A 53 -0.23 16.63 9.42
C TYR A 53 0.59 16.59 8.12
N GLY A 54 -0.03 16.86 6.97
CA GLY A 54 0.67 16.89 5.69
C GLY A 54 0.84 15.53 5.01
N LEU A 55 0.31 14.44 5.59
CA LEU A 55 0.45 13.10 5.04
C LEU A 55 -0.51 12.87 3.85
N ARG A 56 0.06 12.52 2.70
CA ARG A 56 -0.69 12.13 1.49
C ARG A 56 -1.21 10.70 1.68
N HIS A 57 -2.47 10.47 1.34
CA HIS A 57 -3.08 9.15 1.38
C HIS A 57 -4.31 9.10 0.47
N PHE A 58 -4.80 7.89 0.25
CA PHE A 58 -6.06 7.58 -0.37
C PHE A 58 -7.11 7.18 0.66
N TYR A 59 -8.37 7.53 0.41
CA TYR A 59 -9.48 7.17 1.27
C TYR A 59 -10.73 6.84 0.48
N HIS A 60 -11.54 5.94 1.04
CA HIS A 60 -12.90 5.68 0.59
C HIS A 60 -13.82 6.76 1.14
N GLN A 61 -14.71 7.31 0.30
CA GLN A 61 -15.75 8.21 0.78
C GLN A 61 -16.77 7.49 1.67
N VAL A 62 -17.08 6.24 1.34
CA VAL A 62 -17.88 5.31 2.15
C VAL A 62 -17.06 4.03 2.29
N GLN A 63 -16.80 3.63 3.52
CA GLN A 63 -15.98 2.46 3.84
C GLN A 63 -16.73 1.17 3.51
N PRO A 64 -16.24 0.34 2.57
CA PRO A 64 -16.85 -0.95 2.26
C PRO A 64 -16.57 -1.94 3.41
N PRO A 65 -17.55 -2.76 3.84
CA PRO A 65 -17.34 -3.73 4.91
C PRO A 65 -16.35 -4.84 4.53
N ASP A 66 -16.31 -5.22 3.25
CA ASP A 66 -15.51 -6.33 2.76
C ASP A 66 -14.14 -5.91 2.19
N CYS A 67 -13.72 -4.65 2.44
CA CYS A 67 -12.43 -4.15 1.97
C CYS A 67 -11.42 -4.11 3.10
N GLU A 68 -10.49 -5.06 3.14
CA GLU A 68 -9.49 -5.13 4.20
C GLU A 68 -8.71 -3.82 4.36
N LEU A 69 -8.14 -3.28 3.27
CA LEU A 69 -7.41 -2.01 3.30
C LEU A 69 -8.23 -0.83 3.83
N ALA A 70 -9.55 -0.83 3.60
CA ALA A 70 -10.42 0.21 4.11
C ALA A 70 -10.67 0.09 5.62
N ASN A 71 -10.68 -1.13 6.14
CA ASN A 71 -11.02 -1.48 7.52
C ASN A 71 -9.81 -1.65 8.46
N GLU A 72 -8.60 -1.54 7.94
CA GLU A 72 -7.37 -1.46 8.74
C GLU A 72 -7.26 -0.14 9.52
N SER A 73 -6.66 -0.21 10.71
CA SER A 73 -6.41 0.96 11.55
C SER A 73 -5.30 1.85 10.99
N SER A 74 -5.30 3.13 11.37
CA SER A 74 -4.24 4.06 10.98
C SER A 74 -2.86 3.60 11.44
N GLU A 75 -2.76 3.01 12.63
CA GLU A 75 -1.54 2.47 13.21
C GLU A 75 -0.96 1.37 12.32
N HIS A 76 -1.84 0.54 11.72
CA HIS A 76 -1.40 -0.52 10.84
C HIS A 76 -0.79 0.06 9.56
N HIS A 77 -1.50 1.02 8.95
CA HIS A 77 -1.01 1.77 7.79
C HIS A 77 0.34 2.43 8.07
N PHE A 78 0.48 3.12 9.21
CA PHE A 78 1.75 3.74 9.59
C PHE A 78 2.89 2.72 9.74
N LEU A 79 2.64 1.57 10.35
CA LEU A 79 3.67 0.54 10.48
C LEU A 79 4.10 0.01 9.11
N LYS A 80 3.17 -0.24 8.18
CA LYS A 80 3.52 -0.63 6.79
C LYS A 80 4.39 0.42 6.12
N LEU A 81 4.04 1.70 6.26
CA LEU A 81 4.82 2.81 5.71
C LEU A 81 6.25 2.84 6.28
N GLU A 82 6.40 2.71 7.59
CA GLU A 82 7.72 2.67 8.25
C GLU A 82 8.55 1.46 7.79
N LEU A 83 7.95 0.28 7.62
CA LEU A 83 8.62 -0.91 7.09
C LEU A 83 9.15 -0.66 5.66
N ALA A 84 8.32 -0.11 4.78
CA ALA A 84 8.72 0.22 3.41
C ALA A 84 9.83 1.27 3.38
N MET A 85 9.72 2.31 4.21
CA MET A 85 10.74 3.36 4.33
C MET A 85 12.07 2.81 4.88
N ALA A 86 12.03 1.94 5.88
CA ALA A 86 13.23 1.31 6.44
C ALA A 86 13.93 0.42 5.41
N ALA A 87 13.19 -0.40 4.66
CA ALA A 87 13.75 -1.23 3.59
C ALA A 87 14.41 -0.38 2.49
N ARG A 88 13.74 0.70 2.06
CA ARG A 88 14.27 1.66 1.09
C ARG A 88 15.51 2.39 1.59
N ALA A 89 15.53 2.80 2.86
CA ALA A 89 16.69 3.43 3.50
C ALA A 89 17.89 2.48 3.60
N ALA A 90 17.64 1.17 3.70
CA ALA A 90 18.66 0.13 3.65
C ALA A 90 19.15 -0.20 2.22
N GLY A 91 18.65 0.51 1.20
CA GLY A 91 19.08 0.36 -0.20
C GLY A 91 18.28 -0.66 -1.01
N TRP A 92 17.22 -1.24 -0.44
CA TRP A 92 16.37 -2.19 -1.16
C TRP A 92 15.23 -1.50 -1.88
N ARG A 93 14.79 -2.08 -3.01
CA ARG A 93 13.49 -1.71 -3.58
C ARG A 93 12.39 -2.36 -2.75
N ALA A 94 11.40 -1.58 -2.34
CA ALA A 94 10.25 -2.06 -1.58
C ALA A 94 8.95 -1.38 -2.05
N GLU A 95 7.87 -2.16 -2.13
CA GLU A 95 6.53 -1.71 -2.50
C GLU A 95 5.52 -2.08 -1.42
N LEU A 96 4.60 -1.17 -1.12
CA LEU A 96 3.49 -1.41 -0.19
C LEU A 96 2.42 -2.29 -0.84
N GLU A 97 1.66 -3.05 -0.05
CA GLU A 97 0.36 -3.68 -0.41
C GLU A 97 0.37 -4.42 -1.76
N VAL A 98 1.38 -5.25 -2.01
CA VAL A 98 1.55 -5.98 -3.27
C VAL A 98 0.76 -7.29 -3.22
N SER A 99 -0.18 -7.45 -4.13
CA SER A 99 -0.95 -8.69 -4.29
C SER A 99 -0.37 -9.58 -5.39
N SER A 100 -0.62 -10.88 -5.27
CA SER A 100 -0.40 -11.82 -6.36
C SER A 100 -1.31 -11.50 -7.56
N GLU A 101 -0.95 -11.98 -8.75
CA GLU A 101 -1.83 -11.86 -9.93
C GLU A 101 -3.18 -12.58 -9.74
N ALA A 102 -3.19 -13.65 -8.95
CA ALA A 102 -4.39 -14.41 -8.63
C ALA A 102 -5.23 -13.76 -7.50
N GLY A 103 -4.67 -12.78 -6.77
CA GLY A 103 -5.31 -12.14 -5.63
C GLY A 103 -5.48 -13.06 -4.41
N ASP A 104 -4.80 -14.20 -4.36
CA ASP A 104 -4.87 -15.18 -3.28
C ASP A 104 -4.00 -14.81 -2.06
N TRP A 105 -3.02 -13.94 -2.26
CA TRP A 105 -2.24 -13.33 -1.18
C TRP A 105 -1.91 -11.87 -1.48
N ARG A 106 -1.66 -11.11 -0.41
CA ARG A 106 -1.16 -9.73 -0.44
C ARG A 106 -0.13 -9.56 0.67
N ALA A 107 1.05 -9.09 0.30
CA ALA A 107 2.08 -8.69 1.25
C ALA A 107 1.85 -7.25 1.68
N ASP A 108 2.05 -6.95 2.95
CA ASP A 108 1.98 -5.58 3.46
C ASP A 108 3.08 -4.70 2.86
N VAL A 109 4.30 -5.23 2.78
CA VAL A 109 5.41 -4.68 2.04
C VAL A 109 6.16 -5.82 1.35
N LEU A 110 6.37 -5.73 0.05
CA LEU A 110 7.22 -6.65 -0.70
C LEU A 110 8.56 -5.99 -1.01
N VAL A 111 9.64 -6.61 -0.57
CA VAL A 111 11.01 -6.22 -0.84
C VAL A 111 11.55 -7.06 -1.99
N PHE A 112 12.30 -6.43 -2.88
CA PHE A 112 12.85 -7.05 -4.08
C PHE A 112 14.38 -7.08 -4.05
N ASP A 113 14.96 -8.11 -4.67
CA ASP A 113 16.41 -8.22 -4.83
C ASP A 113 16.96 -7.29 -5.92
N ASP A 114 18.28 -7.35 -6.14
CA ASP A 114 19.00 -6.57 -7.15
C ASP A 114 18.63 -6.92 -8.60
N ARG A 115 17.84 -7.98 -8.80
CA ARG A 115 17.31 -8.43 -10.10
C ARG A 115 15.80 -8.23 -10.21
N ASP A 116 15.23 -7.40 -9.34
CA ASP A 116 13.80 -7.09 -9.26
C ASP A 116 12.90 -8.30 -8.96
N ARG A 117 13.44 -9.36 -8.36
CA ARG A 117 12.65 -10.53 -7.96
C ARG A 117 12.14 -10.37 -6.54
N PRO A 118 10.93 -10.85 -6.21
CA PRO A 118 10.45 -10.91 -4.83
C PRO A 118 11.49 -11.60 -3.93
N PHE A 119 11.92 -10.91 -2.88
CA PHE A 119 12.97 -11.38 -1.98
C PHE A 119 12.43 -11.64 -0.56
N MET A 120 11.62 -10.72 -0.03
CA MET A 120 11.11 -10.81 1.33
C MET A 120 9.79 -10.05 1.47
N ALA A 121 8.80 -10.66 2.12
CA ALA A 121 7.62 -9.95 2.60
C ALA A 121 7.85 -9.45 4.03
N LEU A 122 7.51 -8.19 4.30
CA LEU A 122 7.50 -7.62 5.64
C LEU A 122 6.03 -7.35 6.03
N GLU A 123 5.57 -8.07 7.06
CA GLU A 123 4.19 -8.02 7.53
C GLU A 123 4.07 -7.15 8.78
N ALA A 124 3.16 -6.18 8.75
CA ALA A 124 2.90 -5.31 9.89
C ALA A 124 1.99 -6.04 10.89
N GLN A 125 2.45 -6.23 12.12
CA GLN A 125 1.68 -6.94 13.14
C GLN A 125 1.53 -6.09 14.39
N LEU A 126 0.29 -5.67 14.69
CA LEU A 126 -0.04 -4.87 15.87
C LEU A 126 -0.60 -5.71 17.02
N SER A 127 -1.23 -6.83 16.71
CA SER A 127 -1.78 -7.75 17.70
C SER A 127 -0.73 -8.77 18.13
N PRO A 128 -0.71 -9.24 19.39
CA PRO A 128 0.17 -10.32 19.81
C PRO A 128 0.06 -11.51 18.87
N MET A 129 1.22 -12.06 18.49
CA MET A 129 1.32 -13.24 17.63
C MET A 129 2.41 -14.15 18.18
N THR A 130 2.10 -15.44 18.29
CA THR A 130 3.07 -16.46 18.69
C THR A 130 4.04 -16.77 17.55
N PRO A 131 5.25 -17.26 17.84
CA PRO A 131 6.19 -17.70 16.79
C PRO A 131 5.61 -18.77 15.87
N THR A 132 4.74 -19.65 16.38
CA THR A 132 4.06 -20.68 15.59
C THR A 132 3.10 -20.06 14.58
N GLU A 133 2.30 -19.07 15.00
CA GLU A 133 1.40 -18.32 14.11
C GLU A 133 2.18 -17.56 13.04
N ALA A 134 3.30 -16.95 13.41
CA ALA A 134 4.19 -16.27 12.46
C ALA A 134 4.70 -17.24 11.38
N ARG A 135 5.10 -18.45 11.79
CA ARG A 135 5.60 -19.47 10.87
C ARG A 135 4.54 -19.99 9.92
N MET A 136 3.33 -20.26 10.43
CA MET A 136 2.19 -20.66 9.58
C MET A 136 1.83 -19.61 8.51
N ARG A 137 2.02 -18.32 8.80
CA ARG A 137 1.82 -17.25 7.81
C ARG A 137 2.93 -17.20 6.77
N THR A 138 4.14 -17.58 7.13
CA THR A 138 5.31 -17.59 6.22
C THR A 138 5.29 -18.79 5.28
N ASP A 139 4.75 -19.93 5.73
CA ASP A 139 4.71 -21.18 4.96
C ASP A 139 3.54 -21.25 3.95
N ARG A 140 2.73 -20.19 3.83
CA ARG A 140 1.62 -20.04 2.88
C ARG A 140 2.11 -19.44 1.57
#